data_AF-A0A7J2L659-F1
#
_entry.id   AF-A0A7J2L659-F1
#
_cell.length_a   1.000
_cell.length_b   1.000
_cell.length_c   1.000
_cell.angle_alpha   90.00
_cell.angle_beta   90.00
_cell.angle_gamma   90.00
#
_symmetry.space_group_name_H-M   'P 1'
#
loop_
_entity.id
_entity.type
_entity.pdbx_description
1 polymer ?
#
loop_
_entity_poly.entity_id
_entity_poly.type
_entity_poly.pdbx_seq_one_letter_code
_entity_poly.pdbx_strand_id
1 'polypeptide(L)'
;MTQGFYDLRVVADFMQGKIEKVERESVKVMQPLFIQDAYFDDDNTCNSNEICSKTIILDLLYSGKKEFDSEDFDFSVYVNELEKKVGVDQVICTQASKASASVSCVLSVNFPALDPGSYTIDVSLTSKLEPYLKDERVLYLDVVISLSGTLMDATGGIIHGAKLTFENLETGEIYSRTTDALGKYSVDLLPGRYNVLLEFSNLRADLKDVKINKDTLGDIGGELIKYDSFGASGVIEGFKVTKVVVLEFGLPFEKAYLVIPYDDRYVYDENQLKVFECKNWNFGARRCVGNWSEVDSKVYPTRNRVEFNVSSLSAFVLGEKKQLSFYTLSLNKEEVNMGDTIVITGKVVDSEGKGVEGVNLEFSFPDFGINSSTITTTGGVFSGTITAPYKDGVFKLVVRANKGPYSPAVEEKPIKVTKKGDFSIILPDVVNVILDQPQEINLTLVNSGQLDLEKIKIRVSGISTDFFNLIPPEINLLKPNEQKKITMRFMFTSENCGEKCSQYYLVSLGVEATTSLGEKISKGGSFTVKLLPPQKPEEKEEGQLNLKLPSLTGLFVLPKSLNNQTNLMIVVAVILLVVAVISKMKIPRRREGKSLSYRSFNKSLIGRIKKEVKGK
;
A
#
# COMPACT_ATOMS: atom_id res chain seq x y z
N MET A 1 -67.45 45.74 0.12
CA MET A 1 -66.95 46.26 -1.18
C MET A 1 -65.57 45.67 -1.38
N THR A 2 -65.16 45.34 -2.61
CA THR A 2 -63.78 44.94 -2.90
C THR A 2 -62.83 46.13 -2.73
N GLN A 3 -61.55 45.86 -2.46
CA GLN A 3 -60.52 46.89 -2.42
C GLN A 3 -60.41 47.60 -3.77
N GLY A 4 -60.29 48.93 -3.76
CA GLY A 4 -60.15 49.73 -4.98
C GLY A 4 -60.52 51.19 -4.82
N PHE A 5 -60.46 51.93 -5.94
CA PHE A 5 -60.99 53.28 -6.04
C PHE A 5 -62.40 53.23 -6.62
N TYR A 6 -63.30 54.07 -6.09
CA TYR A 6 -64.72 54.12 -6.43
C TYR A 6 -65.15 55.55 -6.77
N ASP A 7 -66.06 55.66 -7.73
CA ASP A 7 -66.68 56.92 -8.15
C ASP A 7 -67.66 57.42 -7.07
N LEU A 8 -67.42 58.61 -6.53
CA LEU A 8 -68.34 59.25 -5.59
C LEU A 8 -69.48 59.92 -6.34
N ARG A 9 -70.60 59.21 -6.46
CA ARG A 9 -71.87 59.72 -6.99
C ARG A 9 -72.67 60.44 -5.90
N VAL A 10 -72.55 61.75 -5.84
CA VAL A 10 -73.39 62.61 -4.97
C VAL A 10 -74.66 62.99 -5.71
N VAL A 11 -75.80 62.76 -5.08
CA VAL A 11 -77.14 63.09 -5.62
C VAL A 11 -77.88 63.96 -4.61
N ALA A 12 -78.39 65.09 -5.07
CA ALA A 12 -79.16 66.05 -4.29
C ALA A 12 -80.52 66.29 -4.95
N ASP A 13 -81.57 65.74 -4.36
CA ASP A 13 -82.97 66.02 -4.72
C ASP A 13 -83.46 67.25 -3.94
N PHE A 14 -84.14 68.17 -4.62
CA PHE A 14 -84.77 69.36 -4.04
C PHE A 14 -86.14 69.59 -4.69
N MET A 15 -86.95 70.50 -4.13
CA MET A 15 -88.40 70.61 -4.46
C MET A 15 -88.75 70.95 -5.93
N GLN A 16 -87.76 71.18 -6.80
CA GLN A 16 -87.95 71.49 -8.22
C GLN A 16 -87.02 70.67 -9.16
N GLY A 17 -86.23 69.72 -8.65
CA GLY A 17 -85.32 68.96 -9.50
C GLY A 17 -84.29 68.11 -8.75
N LYS A 18 -83.38 67.53 -9.52
CA LYS A 18 -82.33 66.61 -9.07
C LYS A 18 -80.99 67.08 -9.65
N ILE A 19 -80.02 67.36 -8.78
CA ILE A 19 -78.62 67.59 -9.17
C ILE A 19 -77.82 66.34 -8.87
N GLU A 20 -76.94 65.97 -9.79
CA GLU A 20 -76.03 64.84 -9.65
C GLU A 20 -74.60 65.31 -9.99
N LYS A 21 -73.64 64.89 -9.17
CA LYS A 21 -72.21 65.05 -9.45
C LYS A 21 -71.51 63.71 -9.22
N VAL A 22 -70.64 63.32 -10.14
CA VAL A 22 -69.79 62.14 -10.01
C VAL A 22 -68.33 62.59 -10.02
N GLU A 23 -67.61 62.31 -8.94
CA GLU A 23 -66.15 62.48 -8.86
C GLU A 23 -65.50 61.11 -9.02
N ARG A 24 -64.77 60.89 -10.12
CA ARG A 24 -64.21 59.57 -10.44
C ARG A 24 -63.06 59.19 -9.51
N GLU A 25 -62.97 57.90 -9.20
CA GLU A 25 -61.89 57.29 -8.37
C GLU A 25 -61.66 57.96 -7.00
N SER A 26 -62.59 58.80 -6.55
CA SER A 26 -62.37 59.74 -5.44
C SER A 26 -62.55 59.12 -4.05
N VAL A 27 -63.10 57.90 -3.95
CA VAL A 27 -63.20 57.13 -2.71
C VAL A 27 -62.30 55.90 -2.80
N LYS A 28 -61.18 55.92 -2.06
CA LYS A 28 -60.33 54.74 -1.84
C LYS A 28 -60.96 53.84 -0.78
N VAL A 29 -61.50 52.70 -1.18
CA VAL A 29 -61.92 51.64 -0.26
C VAL A 29 -60.73 50.71 -0.02
N MET A 30 -60.20 50.73 1.20
CA MET A 30 -59.24 49.74 1.69
C MET A 30 -59.97 48.55 2.31
N GLN A 31 -59.29 47.41 2.45
CA GLN A 31 -59.83 46.29 3.21
C GLN A 31 -59.87 46.64 4.71
N PRO A 32 -60.83 46.13 5.50
CA PRO A 32 -60.90 46.39 6.94
C PRO A 32 -59.70 45.88 7.74
N LEU A 33 -58.94 44.94 7.16
CA LEU A 33 -57.73 44.31 7.68
C LEU A 33 -56.70 44.25 6.55
N PHE A 34 -55.44 44.57 6.84
CA PHE A 34 -54.33 44.52 5.90
C PHE A 34 -53.01 44.35 6.66
N ILE A 35 -52.14 43.43 6.23
CA ILE A 35 -50.78 43.29 6.76
C ILE A 35 -49.89 44.32 6.05
N GLN A 36 -49.58 45.43 6.72
CA GLN A 36 -48.73 46.47 6.16
C GLN A 36 -47.30 45.98 5.93
N ASP A 37 -46.73 45.26 6.90
CA ASP A 37 -45.41 44.66 6.80
C ASP A 37 -45.35 43.33 7.59
N ALA A 38 -44.41 42.47 7.23
CA ALA A 38 -44.18 41.18 7.87
C ALA A 38 -42.69 40.80 7.78
N TYR A 39 -42.05 40.53 8.92
CA TYR A 39 -40.61 40.22 8.98
C TYR A 39 -40.25 39.37 10.21
N PHE A 40 -39.04 38.79 10.22
CA PHE A 40 -38.47 38.14 11.40
C PHE A 40 -37.76 39.16 12.29
N ASP A 41 -37.96 39.10 13.60
CA ASP A 41 -37.36 40.02 14.59
C ASP A 41 -35.84 39.83 14.72
N ASP A 42 -35.41 38.56 14.62
CA ASP A 42 -34.01 38.13 14.52
C ASP A 42 -33.62 37.81 13.05
N ASP A 43 -32.44 37.22 12.84
CA ASP A 43 -32.08 36.66 11.53
C ASP A 43 -33.12 35.65 11.01
N ASN A 44 -33.20 35.50 9.68
CA ASN A 44 -34.11 34.56 9.03
C ASN A 44 -33.51 33.13 8.93
N THR A 45 -32.42 32.84 9.64
CA THR A 45 -31.65 31.60 9.52
C THR A 45 -31.95 30.57 10.61
N CYS A 46 -31.98 29.30 10.24
CA CYS A 46 -32.24 28.17 11.14
C CYS A 46 -31.21 27.04 10.93
N ASN A 47 -30.74 26.40 12.00
CA ASN A 47 -29.91 25.20 11.86
C ASN A 47 -30.71 24.02 11.31
N SER A 48 -30.19 23.36 10.28
CA SER A 48 -30.76 22.11 9.75
C SER A 48 -30.81 20.99 10.80
N ASN A 49 -31.86 20.18 10.75
CA ASN A 49 -32.15 19.08 11.67
C ASN A 49 -32.46 19.49 13.14
N GLU A 50 -32.43 20.78 13.49
CA GLU A 50 -32.82 21.30 14.81
C GLU A 50 -34.23 21.93 14.78
N ILE A 51 -34.93 21.96 15.93
CA ILE A 51 -36.19 22.71 16.05
C ILE A 51 -35.82 24.19 16.17
N CYS A 52 -36.38 25.03 15.28
CA CYS A 52 -36.02 26.43 15.18
C CYS A 52 -37.17 27.34 15.66
N SER A 53 -36.98 27.95 16.84
CA SER A 53 -37.87 29.00 17.34
C SER A 53 -37.55 30.32 16.66
N LYS A 54 -38.56 31.00 16.11
CA LYS A 54 -38.43 32.35 15.53
C LYS A 54 -39.59 33.25 15.96
N THR A 55 -39.31 34.54 16.00
CA THR A 55 -40.29 35.59 16.24
C THR A 55 -40.64 36.26 14.91
N ILE A 56 -41.92 36.26 14.53
CA ILE A 56 -42.43 36.99 13.36
C ILE A 56 -43.19 38.21 13.86
N ILE A 57 -42.87 39.39 13.33
CA ILE A 57 -43.61 40.63 13.56
C ILE A 57 -44.51 40.88 12.35
N LEU A 58 -45.78 41.16 12.63
CA LEU A 58 -46.79 41.58 11.66
C LEU A 58 -47.31 42.97 12.03
N ASP A 59 -47.00 43.97 11.22
CA ASP A 59 -47.62 45.29 11.36
C ASP A 59 -48.92 45.33 10.55
N LEU A 60 -50.03 45.59 11.24
CA LEU A 60 -51.39 45.49 10.72
C LEU A 60 -52.06 46.87 10.68
N LEU A 61 -52.84 47.10 9.62
CA LEU A 61 -53.85 48.13 9.56
C LEU A 61 -55.24 47.50 9.73
N TYR A 62 -55.86 47.76 10.88
CA TYR A 62 -57.20 47.29 11.23
C TYR A 62 -58.15 48.47 11.45
N SER A 63 -59.28 48.47 10.75
CA SER A 63 -60.30 49.53 10.78
C SER A 63 -61.69 49.02 11.17
N GLY A 64 -61.72 47.98 12.01
CA GLY A 64 -62.95 47.41 12.53
C GLY A 64 -63.72 48.32 13.50
N LYS A 65 -64.95 47.92 13.84
CA LYS A 65 -65.85 48.64 14.76
C LYS A 65 -65.56 48.38 16.24
N LYS A 66 -64.56 47.57 16.55
CA LYS A 66 -64.07 47.23 17.89
C LYS A 66 -62.59 47.57 17.99
N GLU A 67 -62.09 47.60 19.22
CA GLU A 67 -60.67 47.44 19.52
C GLU A 67 -60.15 46.08 18.99
N PHE A 68 -58.85 45.98 18.66
CA PHE A 68 -58.29 44.73 18.15
C PHE A 68 -58.09 43.72 19.28
N ASP A 69 -58.62 42.52 19.10
CA ASP A 69 -58.40 41.37 19.98
C ASP A 69 -57.80 40.22 19.16
N SER A 70 -56.67 39.68 19.58
CA SER A 70 -56.02 38.53 18.91
C SER A 70 -56.86 37.25 18.98
N GLU A 71 -57.78 37.12 19.95
CA GLU A 71 -58.67 35.96 20.02
C GLU A 71 -59.73 35.93 18.90
N ASP A 72 -60.08 37.08 18.29
CA ASP A 72 -61.04 37.21 17.18
C ASP A 72 -60.45 36.77 15.80
N PHE A 73 -59.17 36.38 15.71
CA PHE A 73 -58.47 35.97 14.47
C PHE A 73 -57.75 34.61 14.59
N ASP A 74 -57.63 33.86 13.49
CA ASP A 74 -56.66 32.75 13.34
C ASP A 74 -55.40 33.27 12.65
N PHE A 75 -54.24 32.95 13.24
CA PHE A 75 -52.92 33.25 12.70
C PHE A 75 -52.31 31.92 12.24
N SER A 76 -52.03 31.79 10.94
CA SER A 76 -51.51 30.56 10.37
C SER A 76 -50.24 30.76 9.56
N VAL A 77 -49.18 30.06 9.97
CA VAL A 77 -47.89 30.01 9.29
C VAL A 77 -47.76 28.67 8.59
N TYR A 78 -47.39 28.67 7.31
CA TYR A 78 -47.16 27.46 6.51
C TYR A 78 -45.74 27.46 5.94
N VAL A 79 -45.11 26.29 5.86
CA VAL A 79 -43.93 26.06 5.02
C VAL A 79 -44.43 25.52 3.68
N ASN A 80 -44.26 26.28 2.60
CA ASN A 80 -44.90 26.00 1.32
C ASN A 80 -44.36 24.72 0.68
N GLU A 81 -43.05 24.52 0.69
CA GLU A 81 -42.36 23.38 0.08
C GLU A 81 -42.66 22.04 0.79
N LEU A 82 -43.34 22.09 1.95
CA LEU A 82 -43.73 20.93 2.74
C LEU A 82 -45.25 20.82 2.95
N GLU A 83 -46.06 21.72 2.38
CA GLU A 83 -47.51 21.84 2.57
C GLU A 83 -47.94 21.84 4.07
N LYS A 84 -47.09 22.36 4.96
CA LYS A 84 -47.15 22.07 6.41
C LYS A 84 -47.49 23.31 7.25
N LYS A 85 -48.65 23.31 7.94
CA LYS A 85 -48.95 24.30 8.98
C LYS A 85 -47.97 24.13 10.15
N VAL A 86 -47.36 25.24 10.57
CA VAL A 86 -46.44 25.34 11.70
C VAL A 86 -47.21 25.74 12.97
N GLY A 87 -46.72 25.33 14.13
CA GLY A 87 -47.27 25.77 15.42
C GLY A 87 -46.92 27.24 15.68
N VAL A 88 -47.95 28.05 15.94
CA VAL A 88 -47.80 29.38 16.55
C VAL A 88 -48.05 29.18 18.05
N ASP A 89 -47.00 29.23 18.84
CA ASP A 89 -47.01 28.96 20.28
C ASP A 89 -47.68 30.09 21.07
N GLN A 90 -47.43 31.33 20.65
CA GLN A 90 -47.90 32.54 21.30
C GLN A 90 -48.14 33.65 20.28
N VAL A 91 -49.18 34.46 20.51
CA VAL A 91 -49.44 35.70 19.79
C VAL A 91 -49.60 36.82 20.83
N ILE A 92 -48.91 37.94 20.63
CA ILE A 92 -49.05 39.16 21.43
C ILE A 92 -49.30 40.33 20.47
N CYS A 93 -50.51 40.89 20.48
CA CYS A 93 -50.84 42.05 19.67
C CYS A 93 -50.94 43.32 20.52
N THR A 94 -50.40 44.43 20.02
CA THR A 94 -50.38 45.73 20.69
C THR A 94 -50.95 46.81 19.78
N GLN A 95 -51.93 47.57 20.27
CA GLN A 95 -52.57 48.65 19.53
C GLN A 95 -52.19 49.99 20.18
N ALA A 96 -51.56 50.90 19.41
CA ALA A 96 -50.95 52.11 19.96
C ALA A 96 -51.95 53.05 20.66
N SER A 97 -53.22 53.05 20.24
CA SER A 97 -54.36 53.56 21.01
C SER A 97 -55.67 53.05 20.40
N LYS A 98 -56.78 53.12 21.14
CA LYS A 98 -58.14 52.81 20.66
C LYS A 98 -58.60 53.68 19.46
N ALA A 99 -57.84 54.73 19.11
CA ALA A 99 -58.10 55.61 17.98
C ALA A 99 -57.14 55.39 16.79
N SER A 100 -56.13 54.52 16.93
CA SER A 100 -55.23 54.16 15.82
C SER A 100 -55.67 52.87 15.14
N ALA A 101 -55.59 52.85 13.81
CA ALA A 101 -55.74 51.63 13.02
C ALA A 101 -54.50 50.71 13.07
N SER A 102 -53.36 51.21 13.58
CA SER A 102 -52.11 50.45 13.65
C SER A 102 -52.10 49.46 14.82
N VAL A 103 -51.91 48.18 14.53
CA VAL A 103 -51.71 47.10 15.50
C VAL A 103 -50.42 46.36 15.11
N SER A 104 -49.49 46.18 16.04
CA SER A 104 -48.31 45.34 15.81
C SER A 104 -48.45 44.03 16.58
N CYS A 105 -48.36 42.90 15.87
CA CYS A 105 -48.56 41.55 16.39
C CYS A 105 -47.25 40.75 16.31
N VAL A 106 -46.83 40.22 17.46
CA VAL A 106 -45.64 39.39 17.63
C VAL A 106 -46.07 37.93 17.76
N LEU A 107 -45.58 37.07 16.86
CA LEU A 107 -45.88 35.64 16.81
C LEU A 107 -44.62 34.83 17.17
N SER A 108 -44.71 33.98 18.17
CA SER A 108 -43.67 32.97 18.47
C SER A 108 -43.98 31.68 17.71
N VAL A 109 -43.06 31.25 16.85
CA VAL A 109 -43.27 30.16 15.89
C VAL A 109 -42.16 29.13 16.04
N ASN A 110 -42.52 27.85 16.20
CA ASN A 110 -41.58 26.75 16.27
C ASN A 110 -41.58 25.96 14.96
N PHE A 111 -40.63 26.28 14.07
CA PHE A 111 -40.38 25.47 12.89
C PHE A 111 -39.86 24.08 13.31
N PRO A 112 -40.37 22.98 12.73
CA PRO A 112 -39.87 21.64 12.99
C PRO A 112 -38.42 21.51 12.52
N ALA A 113 -37.77 20.39 12.82
CA ALA A 113 -36.53 20.01 12.14
C ALA A 113 -36.75 20.01 10.61
N LEU A 114 -36.10 20.96 9.92
CA LEU A 114 -36.10 21.11 8.47
C LEU A 114 -34.78 20.58 7.89
N ASP A 115 -34.83 20.18 6.62
CA ASP A 115 -33.63 19.85 5.84
C ASP A 115 -32.95 21.15 5.36
N PRO A 116 -31.64 21.13 5.02
CA PRO A 116 -30.97 22.31 4.48
C PRO A 116 -31.64 22.86 3.22
N GLY A 117 -31.80 24.18 3.12
CA GLY A 117 -32.37 24.87 1.96
C GLY A 117 -33.06 26.19 2.34
N SER A 118 -33.38 27.00 1.32
CA SER A 118 -34.21 28.20 1.48
C SER A 118 -35.69 27.83 1.28
N TYR A 119 -36.55 28.27 2.19
CA TYR A 119 -37.99 27.95 2.23
C TYR A 119 -38.84 29.21 2.14
N THR A 120 -40.00 29.13 1.50
CA THR A 120 -41.01 30.19 1.50
C THR A 120 -42.08 29.93 2.57
N ILE A 121 -42.32 30.95 3.38
CA ILE A 121 -43.15 30.88 4.58
C ILE A 121 -44.38 31.78 4.40
N ASP A 122 -45.54 31.17 4.16
CA ASP A 122 -46.80 31.90 4.04
C ASP A 122 -47.37 32.19 5.43
N VAL A 123 -47.31 33.45 5.84
CA VAL A 123 -47.93 33.97 7.07
C VAL A 123 -49.28 34.59 6.71
N SER A 124 -50.35 33.99 7.22
CA SER A 124 -51.73 34.31 6.87
C SER A 124 -52.54 34.66 8.11
N LEU A 125 -53.38 35.70 7.99
CA LEU A 125 -54.24 36.20 9.06
C LEU A 125 -55.69 36.18 8.58
N THR A 126 -56.58 35.50 9.30
CA THR A 126 -58.01 35.37 8.94
C THR A 126 -58.91 35.68 10.13
N SER A 127 -59.95 36.51 9.98
CA SER A 127 -60.92 36.73 11.06
C SER A 127 -61.81 35.50 11.28
N LYS A 128 -61.99 35.09 12.54
CA LYS A 128 -62.92 34.01 12.93
C LYS A 128 -64.39 34.44 12.82
N LEU A 129 -64.67 35.74 12.94
CA LEU A 129 -66.01 36.31 12.86
C LEU A 129 -66.43 36.64 11.43
N GLU A 130 -65.50 37.13 10.61
CA GLU A 130 -65.73 37.51 9.21
C GLU A 130 -64.68 36.83 8.30
N PRO A 131 -64.79 35.54 7.95
CA PRO A 131 -63.73 34.77 7.28
C PRO A 131 -63.32 35.23 5.87
N TYR A 132 -64.03 36.21 5.30
CA TYR A 132 -63.61 36.91 4.07
C TYR A 132 -62.57 38.03 4.34
N LEU A 133 -62.35 38.41 5.60
CA LEU A 133 -61.25 39.26 6.03
C LEU A 133 -60.01 38.39 6.21
N LYS A 134 -59.23 38.27 5.14
CA LYS A 134 -57.98 37.52 5.07
C LYS A 134 -56.91 38.34 4.34
N ASP A 135 -55.68 38.32 4.84
CA ASP A 135 -54.49 38.81 4.13
C ASP A 135 -53.28 37.90 4.42
N GLU A 136 -52.31 37.87 3.51
CA GLU A 136 -51.21 36.88 3.48
C GLU A 136 -49.89 37.51 3.02
N ARG A 137 -48.78 37.20 3.68
CA ARG A 137 -47.42 37.64 3.30
C ARG A 137 -46.47 36.46 3.25
N VAL A 138 -45.55 36.50 2.28
CA VAL A 138 -44.51 35.47 2.09
C VAL A 138 -43.21 35.97 2.72
N LEU A 139 -42.63 35.19 3.62
CA LEU A 139 -41.28 35.39 4.17
C LEU A 139 -40.32 34.33 3.60
N TYR A 140 -39.02 34.53 3.76
CA TYR A 140 -37.98 33.60 3.34
C TYR A 140 -37.20 33.11 4.56
N LEU A 141 -37.13 31.79 4.77
CA LEU A 141 -36.43 31.16 5.89
C LEU A 141 -35.27 30.29 5.37
N ASP A 142 -34.06 30.60 5.81
CA ASP A 142 -32.83 29.96 5.32
C ASP A 142 -32.34 28.88 6.30
N VAL A 143 -32.52 27.61 5.94
CA VAL A 143 -32.11 26.47 6.75
C VAL A 143 -30.68 26.07 6.39
N VAL A 144 -29.75 26.39 7.28
CA VAL A 144 -28.31 26.34 7.07
C VAL A 144 -27.65 25.10 7.68
N ILE A 145 -26.55 24.70 7.07
CA ILE A 145 -25.59 23.70 7.52
C ILE A 145 -24.51 24.43 8.34
N SER A 146 -24.43 24.15 9.64
CA SER A 146 -23.33 24.65 10.46
C SER A 146 -22.11 23.73 10.37
N LEU A 147 -21.10 24.15 9.60
CA LEU A 147 -19.79 23.50 9.55
C LEU A 147 -18.93 24.02 10.69
N SER A 148 -18.81 23.22 11.75
CA SER A 148 -17.96 23.53 12.91
C SER A 148 -16.85 22.50 13.11
N GLY A 149 -15.79 22.92 13.79
CA GLY A 149 -14.65 22.06 14.08
C GLY A 149 -13.56 22.77 14.88
N THR A 150 -12.47 22.05 15.16
CA THR A 150 -11.24 22.62 15.70
C THR A 150 -10.10 22.30 14.74
N LEU A 151 -9.17 23.24 14.54
CA LEU A 151 -8.00 23.06 13.69
C LEU A 151 -6.74 22.95 14.57
N MET A 152 -6.12 21.77 14.55
CA MET A 152 -4.87 21.49 15.25
C MET A 152 -3.86 20.81 14.31
N ASP A 153 -2.57 20.90 14.66
CA ASP A 153 -1.54 20.03 14.09
C ASP A 153 -1.52 18.64 14.75
N ALA A 154 -0.77 17.69 14.20
CA ALA A 154 -0.72 16.31 14.73
C ALA A 154 0.09 16.14 16.04
N THR A 155 0.55 17.23 16.68
CA THR A 155 0.97 17.24 18.11
C THR A 155 -0.14 17.68 19.06
N GLY A 156 -1.27 18.17 18.54
CA GLY A 156 -2.28 18.92 19.30
C GLY A 156 -1.96 20.41 19.42
N GLY A 157 -1.07 20.95 18.56
CA GLY A 157 -0.79 22.38 18.49
C GLY A 157 -1.98 23.13 17.88
N ILE A 158 -2.55 24.07 18.62
CA ILE A 158 -3.72 24.85 18.21
C ILE A 158 -3.38 25.85 17.10
N ILE A 159 -4.18 25.88 16.04
CA ILE A 159 -3.98 26.79 14.90
C ILE A 159 -5.02 27.92 14.96
N HIS A 160 -4.66 28.98 15.68
CA HIS A 160 -5.40 30.25 15.77
C HIS A 160 -5.17 31.13 14.52
N GLY A 161 -6.20 31.90 14.12
CA GLY A 161 -6.11 32.85 13.02
C GLY A 161 -6.06 32.22 11.62
N ALA A 162 -6.36 30.92 11.51
CA ALA A 162 -6.53 30.25 10.23
C ALA A 162 -7.78 30.79 9.53
N LYS A 163 -7.65 31.25 8.28
CA LYS A 163 -8.77 31.81 7.52
C LYS A 163 -9.38 30.73 6.63
N LEU A 164 -10.70 30.56 6.76
CA LEU A 164 -11.53 29.72 5.91
C LEU A 164 -12.46 30.66 5.13
N THR A 165 -12.58 30.47 3.82
CA THR A 165 -13.46 31.27 2.96
C THR A 165 -14.21 30.37 1.99
N PHE A 166 -15.52 30.51 1.93
CA PHE A 166 -16.45 29.71 1.14
C PHE A 166 -17.16 30.66 0.17
N GLU A 167 -16.92 30.51 -1.13
CA GLU A 167 -17.55 31.27 -2.21
C GLU A 167 -18.59 30.37 -2.89
N ASN A 168 -19.88 30.70 -2.77
CA ASN A 168 -20.96 29.95 -3.39
C ASN A 168 -20.92 30.14 -4.91
N LEU A 169 -20.84 29.04 -5.67
CA LEU A 169 -20.72 29.06 -7.14
C LEU A 169 -22.01 29.43 -7.88
N GLU A 170 -23.14 29.48 -7.19
CA GLU A 170 -24.47 29.70 -7.75
C GLU A 170 -25.02 31.08 -7.38
N THR A 171 -24.76 31.57 -6.16
CA THR A 171 -25.14 32.92 -5.72
C THR A 171 -24.01 33.96 -5.79
N GLY A 172 -22.74 33.52 -5.78
CA GLY A 172 -21.57 34.40 -5.68
C GLY A 172 -21.28 34.92 -4.27
N GLU A 173 -22.02 34.47 -3.25
CA GLU A 173 -21.85 34.92 -1.87
C GLU A 173 -20.59 34.36 -1.22
N ILE A 174 -19.91 35.18 -0.41
CA ILE A 174 -18.62 34.87 0.20
C ILE A 174 -18.72 34.87 1.72
N TYR A 175 -18.72 33.68 2.31
CA TYR A 175 -18.70 33.47 3.76
C TYR A 175 -17.24 33.29 4.20
N SER A 176 -16.75 34.16 5.08
CA SER A 176 -15.39 34.06 5.64
C SER A 176 -15.41 33.98 7.16
N ARG A 177 -14.51 33.16 7.72
CA ARG A 177 -14.31 32.95 9.16
C ARG A 177 -12.83 32.75 9.45
N THR A 178 -12.44 33.07 10.67
CA THR A 178 -11.09 32.81 11.20
C THR A 178 -11.18 31.95 12.45
N THR A 179 -10.24 31.03 12.65
CA THR A 179 -10.22 30.21 13.87
C THR A 179 -9.92 31.04 15.12
N ASP A 180 -10.61 30.73 16.21
CA ASP A 180 -10.44 31.39 17.51
C ASP A 180 -9.13 30.99 18.24
N ALA A 181 -8.90 31.53 19.43
CA ALA A 181 -7.72 31.25 20.24
C ALA A 181 -7.61 29.79 20.74
N LEU A 182 -8.67 28.98 20.56
CA LEU A 182 -8.71 27.53 20.80
C LEU A 182 -8.64 26.71 19.49
N GLY A 183 -8.49 27.38 18.34
CA GLY A 183 -8.45 26.77 17.01
C GLY A 183 -9.84 26.46 16.43
N LYS A 184 -10.92 26.87 17.08
CA LYS A 184 -12.29 26.54 16.68
C LYS A 184 -12.78 27.43 15.56
N TYR A 185 -13.61 26.86 14.69
CA TYR A 185 -14.40 27.60 13.70
C TYR A 185 -15.85 27.11 13.71
N SER A 186 -16.76 27.99 13.29
CA SER A 186 -18.13 27.67 12.89
C SER A 186 -18.48 28.57 11.70
N VAL A 187 -19.00 27.98 10.63
CA VAL A 187 -19.53 28.71 9.47
C VAL A 187 -20.84 28.06 9.04
N ASP A 188 -21.84 28.90 8.83
CA ASP A 188 -23.21 28.48 8.58
C ASP A 188 -23.51 28.79 7.11
N LEU A 189 -23.86 27.76 6.34
CA LEU A 189 -23.90 27.79 4.87
C LEU A 189 -25.23 27.19 4.38
N LEU A 190 -25.81 27.77 3.33
CA LEU A 190 -26.86 27.10 2.57
C LEU A 190 -26.29 25.86 1.85
N PRO A 191 -27.13 24.85 1.53
CA PRO A 191 -26.68 23.74 0.70
C PRO A 191 -26.33 24.23 -0.71
N GLY A 192 -25.25 23.72 -1.29
CA GLY A 192 -24.81 24.14 -2.62
C GLY A 192 -23.42 23.65 -3.01
N ARG A 193 -22.81 24.37 -3.95
CA ARG A 193 -21.48 24.10 -4.48
C ARG A 193 -20.59 25.31 -4.25
N TYR A 194 -19.39 25.06 -3.74
CA TYR A 194 -18.52 26.11 -3.20
C TYR A 194 -17.08 26.00 -3.72
N ASN A 195 -16.44 27.14 -3.96
CA ASN A 195 -14.98 27.24 -3.88
C ASN A 195 -14.60 27.43 -2.41
N VAL A 196 -13.63 26.66 -1.91
CA VAL A 196 -13.17 26.74 -0.52
C VAL A 196 -11.69 27.06 -0.46
N LEU A 197 -11.39 28.25 0.05
CA LEU A 197 -10.04 28.77 0.25
C LEU A 197 -9.64 28.63 1.73
N LEU A 198 -8.60 27.84 1.97
CA LEU A 198 -7.99 27.61 3.27
C LEU A 198 -6.61 28.29 3.32
N GLU A 199 -6.41 29.22 4.25
CA GLU A 199 -5.17 29.99 4.41
C GLU A 199 -4.71 29.96 5.88
N PHE A 200 -3.66 29.18 6.18
CA PHE A 200 -3.11 29.04 7.53
C PHE A 200 -1.66 28.54 7.55
N SER A 201 -0.86 28.90 8.57
CA SER A 201 0.56 28.51 8.69
C SER A 201 1.40 28.78 7.42
N ASN A 202 1.04 29.83 6.68
CA ASN A 202 1.52 30.19 5.34
C ASN A 202 1.24 29.16 4.22
N LEU A 203 0.57 28.03 4.49
CA LEU A 203 -0.07 27.20 3.48
C LEU A 203 -1.29 27.93 2.91
N ARG A 204 -1.49 27.80 1.60
CA ARG A 204 -2.77 28.11 0.94
C ARG A 204 -3.23 26.89 0.15
N ALA A 205 -4.48 26.49 0.34
CA ALA A 205 -5.16 25.49 -0.48
C ALA A 205 -6.48 26.08 -1.00
N ASP A 206 -6.71 25.99 -2.31
CA ASP A 206 -7.89 26.48 -3.00
C ASP A 206 -8.62 25.30 -3.67
N LEU A 207 -9.71 24.86 -3.05
CA LEU A 207 -10.51 23.70 -3.43
C LEU A 207 -11.69 24.14 -4.32
N LYS A 208 -11.93 23.42 -5.42
CA LYS A 208 -12.96 23.75 -6.44
C LYS A 208 -14.07 22.71 -6.48
N ASP A 209 -15.31 23.18 -6.69
CA ASP A 209 -16.55 22.38 -6.67
C ASP A 209 -16.68 21.50 -5.42
N VAL A 210 -16.50 22.11 -4.23
CA VAL A 210 -16.80 21.48 -2.95
C VAL A 210 -18.31 21.36 -2.80
N LYS A 211 -18.82 20.17 -2.55
CA LYS A 211 -20.27 19.92 -2.43
C LYS A 211 -20.66 19.90 -0.96
N ILE A 212 -21.63 20.72 -0.59
CA ILE A 212 -22.06 20.92 0.79
C ILE A 212 -23.58 20.73 0.82
N ASN A 213 -24.04 19.57 1.28
CA ASN A 213 -25.46 19.23 1.42
C ASN A 213 -25.66 18.14 2.50
N LYS A 214 -26.91 17.83 2.84
CA LYS A 214 -27.27 16.81 3.85
C LYS A 214 -26.55 15.46 3.64
N ASP A 215 -26.50 14.96 2.40
CA ASP A 215 -25.90 13.67 2.07
C ASP A 215 -24.38 13.66 2.29
N THR A 216 -23.69 14.75 1.94
CA THR A 216 -22.23 14.88 2.13
C THR A 216 -21.80 14.99 3.60
N LEU A 217 -22.72 15.28 4.51
CA LEU A 217 -22.44 15.47 5.95
C LEU A 217 -22.65 14.22 6.78
N GLY A 218 -23.58 13.34 6.36
CA GLY A 218 -24.12 12.25 7.20
C GLY A 218 -23.06 11.26 7.73
N ASP A 219 -21.93 11.13 7.04
CA ASP A 219 -20.84 10.21 7.38
C ASP A 219 -19.58 10.91 7.97
N ILE A 220 -19.58 12.23 8.21
CA ILE A 220 -18.38 12.97 8.69
C ILE A 220 -18.15 12.72 10.20
N GLY A 221 -17.64 11.54 10.53
CA GLY A 221 -17.21 11.18 11.87
C GLY A 221 -15.86 11.78 12.25
N GLY A 222 -15.83 13.05 12.67
CA GLY A 222 -14.65 13.70 13.25
C GLY A 222 -14.42 15.14 12.76
N GLU A 223 -13.16 15.57 12.71
CA GLU A 223 -12.78 16.89 12.23
C GLU A 223 -12.80 16.96 10.70
N LEU A 224 -13.54 17.93 10.15
CA LEU A 224 -13.66 18.19 8.71
C LEU A 224 -12.32 18.55 8.03
N ILE A 225 -11.42 19.18 8.78
CA ILE A 225 -10.09 19.57 8.30
C ILE A 225 -9.06 19.00 9.26
N LYS A 226 -8.14 18.15 8.77
CA LYS A 226 -6.93 17.78 9.53
C LYS A 226 -5.73 18.33 8.81
N TYR A 227 -4.75 18.82 9.56
CA TYR A 227 -3.52 19.36 9.00
C TYR A 227 -2.33 18.97 9.86
N ASP A 228 -1.17 18.84 9.23
CA ASP A 228 0.10 18.73 9.93
C ASP A 228 1.22 19.38 9.11
N SER A 229 2.24 19.92 9.77
CA SER A 229 3.41 20.45 9.07
C SER A 229 4.67 20.36 9.92
N PHE A 230 5.74 19.81 9.34
CA PHE A 230 7.03 19.72 9.99
C PHE A 230 8.18 19.90 8.98
N GLY A 231 9.29 20.48 9.43
CA GLY A 231 10.44 20.83 8.59
C GLY A 231 11.43 19.69 8.38
N ALA A 232 12.64 20.05 7.92
CA ALA A 232 13.72 19.14 7.56
C ALA A 232 14.21 18.14 8.65
N SER A 233 13.80 18.31 9.91
CA SER A 233 14.02 17.31 10.97
C SER A 233 13.10 16.08 10.85
N GLY A 234 12.08 16.13 9.98
CA GLY A 234 11.21 15.00 9.67
C GLY A 234 11.93 13.92 8.85
N VAL A 235 12.39 12.86 9.53
CA VAL A 235 13.10 11.74 8.89
C VAL A 235 12.13 10.84 8.11
N ILE A 236 11.75 11.27 6.89
CA ILE A 236 11.05 10.42 5.93
C ILE A 236 12.09 9.69 5.07
N GLU A 237 12.03 8.37 5.09
CA GLU A 237 13.00 7.50 4.43
C GLU A 237 13.01 7.73 2.90
N GLY A 238 14.22 7.83 2.32
CA GLY A 238 14.42 8.06 0.89
C GLY A 238 14.33 9.51 0.41
N PHE A 239 14.03 10.47 1.29
CA PHE A 239 14.06 11.89 0.97
C PHE A 239 15.07 12.67 1.82
N LYS A 240 15.63 13.72 1.23
CA LYS A 240 16.17 14.89 1.94
C LYS A 240 15.01 15.89 1.99
N VAL A 241 14.33 15.91 3.13
CA VAL A 241 13.09 16.68 3.32
C VAL A 241 13.42 18.15 3.57
N THR A 242 12.75 19.06 2.86
CA THR A 242 12.72 20.49 3.19
C THR A 242 11.52 20.78 4.09
N LYS A 243 10.34 20.29 3.71
CA LYS A 243 9.08 20.43 4.46
C LYS A 243 8.15 19.27 4.16
N VAL A 244 7.37 18.87 5.16
CA VAL A 244 6.19 17.99 5.00
C VAL A 244 4.95 18.79 5.33
N VAL A 245 3.92 18.65 4.52
CA VAL A 245 2.57 19.19 4.78
C VAL A 245 1.57 18.04 4.60
N VAL A 246 0.75 17.81 5.61
CA VAL A 246 -0.42 16.94 5.52
C VAL A 246 -1.64 17.83 5.51
N LEU A 247 -2.57 17.59 4.60
CA LEU A 247 -3.89 18.21 4.61
C LEU A 247 -4.91 17.14 4.22
N GLU A 248 -5.92 16.95 5.06
CA GLU A 248 -7.08 16.12 4.80
C GLU A 248 -8.33 17.00 4.89
N PHE A 249 -9.27 16.82 3.95
CA PHE A 249 -10.54 17.55 3.90
C PHE A 249 -11.68 16.55 3.73
N GLY A 250 -12.67 16.61 4.62
CA GLY A 250 -13.71 15.58 4.75
C GLY A 250 -14.87 15.67 3.74
N LEU A 251 -15.04 16.82 3.07
CA LEU A 251 -16.07 17.01 2.05
C LEU A 251 -15.50 16.75 0.63
N PRO A 252 -16.31 16.22 -0.30
CA PRO A 252 -15.86 15.95 -1.67
C PRO A 252 -15.66 17.24 -2.48
N PHE A 253 -14.62 17.26 -3.30
CA PHE A 253 -14.22 18.37 -4.18
C PHE A 253 -13.68 17.82 -5.51
N GLU A 254 -13.63 18.64 -6.58
CA GLU A 254 -13.17 18.19 -7.90
C GLU A 254 -11.64 18.30 -8.07
N LYS A 255 -11.07 19.45 -7.66
CA LYS A 255 -9.62 19.74 -7.71
C LYS A 255 -9.21 20.63 -6.54
N ALA A 256 -7.96 20.53 -6.11
CA ALA A 256 -7.34 21.47 -5.18
C ALA A 256 -6.03 22.01 -5.75
N TYR A 257 -5.84 23.33 -5.64
CA TYR A 257 -4.60 24.03 -5.95
C TYR A 257 -3.87 24.40 -4.66
N LEU A 258 -2.62 23.96 -4.50
CA LEU A 258 -1.84 24.16 -3.29
C LEU A 258 -0.65 25.08 -3.54
N VAL A 259 -0.38 25.95 -2.57
CA VAL A 259 0.82 26.80 -2.50
C VAL A 259 1.53 26.50 -1.18
N ILE A 260 2.67 25.82 -1.25
CA ILE A 260 3.49 25.45 -0.08
C ILE A 260 4.75 26.31 -0.06
N PRO A 261 4.93 27.19 0.95
CA PRO A 261 6.19 27.90 1.15
C PRO A 261 7.22 27.02 1.86
N TYR A 262 8.48 27.21 1.49
CA TYR A 262 9.66 26.54 2.05
C TYR A 262 10.68 27.54 2.59
N ASP A 263 11.77 27.01 3.11
CA ASP A 263 12.88 27.74 3.70
C ASP A 263 14.15 27.34 2.95
N ASP A 264 14.67 28.28 2.15
CA ASP A 264 15.77 28.10 1.20
C ASP A 264 17.06 27.61 1.87
N ARG A 265 17.26 27.94 3.15
CA ARG A 265 18.40 27.51 3.98
C ARG A 265 18.55 26.00 4.14
N TYR A 266 17.51 25.22 3.79
CA TYR A 266 17.52 23.75 3.81
C TYR A 266 17.52 23.12 2.41
N VAL A 267 17.53 23.92 1.34
CA VAL A 267 17.62 23.47 -0.06
C VAL A 267 19.04 23.74 -0.56
N TYR A 268 19.63 22.81 -1.32
CA TYR A 268 20.95 23.03 -1.91
C TYR A 268 20.88 23.39 -3.40
N ASP A 269 19.94 22.76 -4.11
CA ASP A 269 19.66 23.04 -5.52
C ASP A 269 18.14 23.03 -5.72
N GLU A 270 17.55 24.21 -5.89
CA GLU A 270 16.11 24.37 -6.08
C GLU A 270 15.59 23.72 -7.37
N ASN A 271 16.46 23.42 -8.34
CA ASN A 271 16.10 22.69 -9.56
C ASN A 271 15.82 21.18 -9.28
N GLN A 272 16.29 20.65 -8.14
CA GLN A 272 16.05 19.29 -7.70
C GLN A 272 14.89 19.19 -6.70
N LEU A 273 14.36 20.33 -6.25
CA LEU A 273 13.27 20.41 -5.28
C LEU A 273 11.93 20.00 -5.93
N LYS A 274 11.28 18.97 -5.39
CA LYS A 274 10.07 18.38 -5.97
C LYS A 274 9.02 18.04 -4.91
N VAL A 275 7.76 17.93 -5.35
CA VAL A 275 6.62 17.51 -4.51
C VAL A 275 6.35 16.01 -4.71
N PHE A 276 6.11 15.30 -3.61
CA PHE A 276 5.75 13.89 -3.58
C PHE A 276 4.50 13.68 -2.71
N GLU A 277 3.48 13.03 -3.25
CA GLU A 277 2.23 12.68 -2.56
C GLU A 277 2.29 11.26 -1.98
N CYS A 278 1.71 11.06 -0.80
CA CYS A 278 1.35 9.75 -0.27
C CYS A 278 -0.14 9.67 0.06
N LYS A 279 -0.90 9.03 -0.84
CA LYS A 279 -2.37 8.87 -0.75
C LYS A 279 -2.88 8.01 0.41
N ASN A 280 -1.99 7.22 1.03
CA ASN A 280 -2.32 6.42 2.21
C ASN A 280 -1.39 6.81 3.36
N TRP A 281 -1.67 7.98 3.93
CA TRP A 281 -0.97 8.53 5.08
C TRP A 281 -1.67 8.10 6.37
N ASN A 282 -0.90 7.66 7.36
CA ASN A 282 -1.41 7.48 8.72
C ASN A 282 -1.08 8.73 9.54
N PHE A 283 -2.08 9.59 9.71
CA PHE A 283 -1.99 10.86 10.43
C PHE A 283 -1.38 10.72 11.83
N GLY A 284 -1.98 9.86 12.68
CA GLY A 284 -1.53 9.66 14.07
C GLY A 284 -0.17 8.96 14.21
N ALA A 285 0.28 8.22 13.20
CA ALA A 285 1.61 7.63 13.16
C ALA A 285 2.65 8.49 12.41
N ARG A 286 2.24 9.63 11.84
CA ARG A 286 3.04 10.50 10.95
C ARG A 286 3.85 9.72 9.90
N ARG A 287 3.22 8.73 9.26
CA ARG A 287 3.90 7.80 8.34
C ARG A 287 3.06 7.46 7.12
N CYS A 288 3.70 7.48 5.96
CA CYS A 288 3.16 6.91 4.72
C CYS A 288 3.10 5.38 4.83
N VAL A 289 1.91 4.82 4.62
CA VAL A 289 1.65 3.36 4.56
C VAL A 289 1.59 2.89 3.10
N GLY A 290 1.31 3.79 2.16
CA GLY A 290 1.39 3.54 0.72
C GLY A 290 2.79 3.79 0.13
N ASN A 291 2.83 4.00 -1.18
CA ASN A 291 4.01 4.47 -1.90
C ASN A 291 3.94 5.99 -2.11
N TRP A 292 5.11 6.63 -2.25
CA TRP A 292 5.20 8.02 -2.68
C TRP A 292 5.18 8.14 -4.21
N SER A 293 4.35 9.03 -4.75
CA SER A 293 4.32 9.40 -6.17
C SER A 293 4.75 10.85 -6.37
N GLU A 294 5.50 11.12 -7.43
CA GLU A 294 5.91 12.47 -7.81
C GLU A 294 4.72 13.26 -8.37
N VAL A 295 4.58 14.53 -7.98
CA VAL A 295 3.50 15.43 -8.41
C VAL A 295 4.08 16.52 -9.29
N ASP A 296 3.47 16.76 -10.45
CA ASP A 296 3.85 17.87 -11.33
C ASP A 296 3.65 19.21 -10.58
N SER A 297 4.73 19.96 -10.45
CA SER A 297 4.85 21.04 -9.47
C SER A 297 5.83 22.11 -9.92
N LYS A 298 5.48 23.37 -9.66
CA LYS A 298 6.24 24.54 -10.12
C LYS A 298 6.88 25.27 -8.96
N VAL A 299 8.20 25.18 -8.88
CA VAL A 299 9.03 25.90 -7.90
C VAL A 299 9.18 27.37 -8.32
N TYR A 300 9.12 28.29 -7.35
CA TYR A 300 9.38 29.71 -7.53
C TYR A 300 10.48 30.18 -6.57
N PRO A 301 11.77 30.06 -6.97
CA PRO A 301 12.93 30.55 -6.23
C PRO A 301 12.74 31.94 -5.63
N THR A 302 12.33 32.93 -6.43
CA THR A 302 12.17 34.33 -5.99
C THR A 302 11.03 34.58 -5.00
N ARG A 303 10.32 33.53 -4.56
CA ARG A 303 9.18 33.58 -3.63
C ARG A 303 9.20 32.46 -2.58
N ASN A 304 10.27 31.66 -2.53
CA ASN A 304 10.43 30.48 -1.66
C ASN A 304 9.15 29.63 -1.52
N ARG A 305 8.50 29.31 -2.65
CA ARG A 305 7.25 28.52 -2.66
C ARG A 305 7.12 27.60 -3.86
N VAL A 306 6.34 26.54 -3.70
CA VAL A 306 5.96 25.61 -4.77
C VAL A 306 4.45 25.59 -4.95
N GLU A 307 4.01 25.61 -6.20
CA GLU A 307 2.61 25.64 -6.62
C GLU A 307 2.28 24.37 -7.42
N PHE A 308 1.18 23.70 -7.10
CA PHE A 308 0.77 22.45 -7.78
C PHE A 308 -0.75 22.17 -7.67
N ASN A 309 -1.25 21.27 -8.52
CA ASN A 309 -2.66 20.86 -8.55
C ASN A 309 -2.80 19.37 -8.18
N VAL A 310 -3.86 19.01 -7.48
CA VAL A 310 -4.21 17.62 -7.12
C VAL A 310 -5.71 17.37 -7.23
N SER A 311 -6.09 16.11 -7.40
CA SER A 311 -7.48 15.62 -7.26
C SER A 311 -7.77 14.96 -5.90
N SER A 312 -6.75 14.86 -5.03
CA SER A 312 -6.85 14.29 -3.68
C SER A 312 -5.96 15.07 -2.72
N LEU A 313 -6.45 15.33 -1.51
CA LEU A 313 -5.66 15.91 -0.42
C LEU A 313 -5.17 14.78 0.49
N SER A 314 -3.87 14.78 0.78
CA SER A 314 -3.22 13.76 1.62
C SER A 314 -1.90 14.31 2.21
N ALA A 315 -0.83 13.51 2.28
CA ALA A 315 0.48 13.96 2.73
C ALA A 315 1.39 14.31 1.56
N PHE A 316 2.00 15.49 1.61
CA PHE A 316 2.91 16.04 0.61
C PHE A 316 4.30 16.28 1.22
N VAL A 317 5.32 15.69 0.62
CA VAL A 317 6.73 15.96 0.93
C VAL A 317 7.30 16.88 -0.13
N LEU A 318 7.89 17.97 0.32
CA LEU A 318 8.68 18.89 -0.48
C LEU A 318 10.16 18.65 -0.15
N GLY A 319 10.95 18.23 -1.14
CA GLY A 319 12.36 17.87 -0.94
C GLY A 319 13.02 17.24 -2.16
N GLU A 320 14.17 16.63 -1.93
CA GLU A 320 15.00 15.96 -2.94
C GLU A 320 14.96 14.43 -2.69
N LYS A 321 14.93 13.60 -3.75
CA LYS A 321 15.08 12.14 -3.61
C LYS A 321 16.53 11.80 -3.28
N LYS A 322 16.76 11.05 -2.19
CA LYS A 322 18.09 10.54 -1.87
C LYS A 322 18.54 9.53 -2.92
N GLN A 323 19.78 9.64 -3.36
CA GLN A 323 20.39 8.69 -4.29
C GLN A 323 20.95 7.48 -3.54
N LEU A 324 20.68 6.27 -4.04
CA LEU A 324 21.39 5.06 -3.60
C LEU A 324 22.78 5.01 -4.25
N SER A 325 23.75 4.47 -3.53
CA SER A 325 25.10 4.19 -4.04
C SER A 325 25.68 2.93 -3.42
N PHE A 326 26.58 2.27 -4.15
CA PHE A 326 27.36 1.16 -3.64
C PHE A 326 28.58 1.71 -2.88
N TYR A 327 28.59 1.58 -1.55
CA TYR A 327 29.76 1.92 -0.73
C TYR A 327 30.86 0.87 -0.89
N THR A 328 30.46 -0.39 -1.02
CA THR A 328 31.31 -1.49 -1.46
C THR A 328 30.51 -2.41 -2.38
N LEU A 329 31.15 -2.88 -3.45
CA LEU A 329 30.69 -3.97 -4.32
C LEU A 329 31.89 -4.88 -4.61
N SER A 330 31.87 -6.09 -4.05
CA SER A 330 32.97 -7.05 -4.09
C SER A 330 32.50 -8.39 -4.66
N LEU A 331 33.41 -9.04 -5.39
CA LEU A 331 33.20 -10.33 -6.01
C LEU A 331 34.08 -11.37 -5.31
N ASN A 332 33.62 -12.60 -5.15
CA ASN A 332 34.47 -13.69 -4.66
C ASN A 332 35.57 -14.10 -5.66
N LYS A 333 35.34 -13.85 -6.97
CA LYS A 333 36.24 -14.14 -8.08
C LYS A 333 35.91 -13.18 -9.25
N GLU A 334 36.95 -12.69 -9.93
CA GLU A 334 36.80 -11.93 -11.20
C GLU A 334 36.96 -12.84 -12.43
N GLU A 335 37.70 -13.95 -12.28
CA GLU A 335 37.78 -15.04 -13.25
C GLU A 335 37.02 -16.27 -12.73
N VAL A 336 36.07 -16.78 -13.53
CA VAL A 336 35.19 -17.90 -13.17
C VAL A 336 34.98 -18.84 -14.36
N ASN A 337 34.64 -20.10 -14.12
CA ASN A 337 34.32 -21.02 -15.22
C ASN A 337 32.88 -20.83 -15.70
N MET A 338 32.56 -21.26 -16.93
CA MET A 338 31.18 -21.37 -17.40
C MET A 338 30.32 -22.15 -16.40
N GLY A 339 29.19 -21.58 -15.97
CA GLY A 339 28.30 -22.22 -14.99
C GLY A 339 28.77 -22.19 -13.54
N ASP A 340 29.95 -21.63 -13.21
CA ASP A 340 30.33 -21.39 -11.81
C ASP A 340 29.39 -20.36 -11.16
N THR A 341 29.17 -20.48 -9.86
CA THR A 341 28.42 -19.50 -9.07
C THR A 341 29.34 -18.39 -8.58
N ILE A 342 29.06 -17.16 -9.04
CA ILE A 342 29.66 -15.93 -8.53
C ILE A 342 28.93 -15.56 -7.24
N VAL A 343 29.68 -15.17 -6.21
CA VAL A 343 29.15 -14.61 -4.96
C VAL A 343 29.48 -13.12 -4.93
N ILE A 344 28.45 -12.29 -4.76
CA ILE A 344 28.52 -10.83 -4.80
C ILE A 344 28.16 -10.32 -3.41
N THR A 345 29.04 -9.55 -2.79
CA THR A 345 28.83 -8.97 -1.46
C THR A 345 29.07 -7.46 -1.48
N GLY A 346 28.46 -6.73 -0.56
CA GLY A 346 28.62 -5.29 -0.54
C GLY A 346 27.75 -4.58 0.47
N LYS A 347 27.72 -3.24 0.35
CA LYS A 347 26.91 -2.35 1.17
C LYS A 347 26.31 -1.23 0.33
N VAL A 348 24.99 -1.06 0.39
CA VAL A 348 24.29 0.09 -0.21
C VAL A 348 24.13 1.19 0.83
N VAL A 349 24.44 2.43 0.44
CA VAL A 349 24.24 3.63 1.26
C VAL A 349 23.44 4.69 0.52
N ASP A 350 22.84 5.63 1.26
CA ASP A 350 22.25 6.84 0.69
C ASP A 350 23.30 7.94 0.48
N SER A 351 22.86 9.09 -0.04
CA SER A 351 23.67 10.29 -0.27
C SER A 351 24.26 10.94 1.00
N GLU A 352 23.91 10.46 2.20
CA GLU A 352 24.51 10.86 3.49
C GLU A 352 25.47 9.78 4.02
N GLY A 353 25.73 8.71 3.26
CA GLY A 353 26.56 7.57 3.66
C GLY A 353 25.88 6.61 4.63
N LYS A 354 24.58 6.78 4.90
CA LYS A 354 23.81 5.92 5.80
C LYS A 354 23.43 4.63 5.08
N GLY A 355 23.66 3.48 5.71
CA GLY A 355 23.26 2.18 5.15
C GLY A 355 21.75 2.04 4.99
N VAL A 356 21.30 1.58 3.82
CA VAL A 356 19.86 1.46 3.49
C VAL A 356 19.44 -0.01 3.45
N GLU A 357 18.54 -0.39 4.35
CA GLU A 357 18.04 -1.76 4.53
C GLU A 357 16.83 -2.03 3.61
N GLY A 358 16.55 -3.28 3.24
CA GLY A 358 15.41 -3.64 2.40
C GLY A 358 15.44 -3.05 0.98
N VAL A 359 16.62 -2.74 0.46
CA VAL A 359 16.83 -2.37 -0.96
C VAL A 359 16.80 -3.65 -1.79
N ASN A 360 15.99 -3.68 -2.85
CA ASN A 360 16.00 -4.78 -3.80
C ASN A 360 17.23 -4.64 -4.72
N LEU A 361 18.02 -5.70 -4.82
CA LEU A 361 19.24 -5.77 -5.61
C LEU A 361 19.07 -6.79 -6.72
N GLU A 362 19.11 -6.34 -7.97
CA GLU A 362 19.09 -7.20 -9.16
C GLU A 362 20.52 -7.34 -9.71
N PHE A 363 20.97 -8.58 -9.84
CA PHE A 363 22.20 -8.95 -10.53
C PHE A 363 21.82 -9.53 -11.90
N SER A 364 22.50 -9.13 -12.97
CA SER A 364 22.15 -9.61 -14.31
C SER A 364 23.35 -9.71 -15.26
N PHE A 365 23.28 -10.67 -16.19
CA PHE A 365 24.05 -10.70 -17.42
C PHE A 365 23.07 -10.46 -18.59
N PRO A 366 22.87 -9.19 -19.03
CA PRO A 366 21.79 -8.83 -19.95
C PRO A 366 21.79 -9.62 -21.26
N ASP A 367 22.97 -9.85 -21.84
CA ASP A 367 23.18 -10.54 -23.12
C ASP A 367 22.75 -12.04 -23.11
N PHE A 368 22.45 -12.59 -21.92
CA PHE A 368 22.11 -13.99 -21.71
C PHE A 368 20.75 -14.21 -21.03
N GLY A 369 20.06 -13.13 -20.62
CA GLY A 369 18.82 -13.23 -19.85
C GLY A 369 18.98 -13.88 -18.46
N ILE A 370 20.20 -14.00 -17.94
CA ILE A 370 20.46 -14.54 -16.59
C ILE A 370 20.29 -13.39 -15.60
N ASN A 371 19.36 -13.54 -14.65
CA ASN A 371 19.20 -12.63 -13.53
C ASN A 371 19.09 -13.36 -12.18
N SER A 372 19.30 -12.62 -11.10
CA SER A 372 19.17 -13.06 -9.71
C SER A 372 18.87 -11.85 -8.83
N SER A 373 18.23 -12.05 -7.68
CA SER A 373 17.87 -10.95 -6.78
C SER A 373 18.14 -11.26 -5.31
N THR A 374 18.58 -10.26 -4.55
CA THR A 374 18.70 -10.29 -3.08
C THR A 374 18.16 -9.00 -2.47
N ILE A 375 18.10 -8.92 -1.14
CA ILE A 375 17.74 -7.70 -0.41
C ILE A 375 18.86 -7.28 0.55
N THR A 376 19.03 -5.98 0.76
CA THR A 376 19.93 -5.50 1.82
C THR A 376 19.36 -5.79 3.20
N THR A 377 20.25 -6.18 4.10
CA THR A 377 19.98 -6.48 5.52
C THR A 377 20.45 -5.31 6.39
N THR A 378 20.59 -5.53 7.70
CA THR A 378 20.90 -4.48 8.68
C THR A 378 22.15 -3.66 8.31
N GLY A 379 22.04 -2.33 8.39
CA GLY A 379 23.10 -1.41 7.99
C GLY A 379 23.38 -1.37 6.48
N GLY A 380 22.48 -1.90 5.65
CA GLY A 380 22.58 -1.88 4.18
C GLY A 380 23.48 -2.94 3.56
N VAL A 381 23.92 -3.94 4.34
CA VAL A 381 24.82 -5.02 3.88
C VAL A 381 24.04 -6.08 3.10
N PHE A 382 24.62 -6.58 2.00
CA PHE A 382 24.04 -7.66 1.20
C PHE A 382 25.03 -8.77 0.84
N SER A 383 24.46 -9.93 0.54
CA SER A 383 25.12 -11.06 -0.12
C SER A 383 24.12 -11.65 -1.12
N GLY A 384 24.60 -12.03 -2.30
CA GLY A 384 23.81 -12.62 -3.36
C GLY A 384 24.67 -13.49 -4.28
N THR A 385 24.01 -14.28 -5.12
CA THR A 385 24.68 -15.21 -6.05
C THR A 385 24.08 -15.14 -7.44
N ILE A 386 24.92 -15.34 -8.46
CA ILE A 386 24.50 -15.46 -9.86
C ILE A 386 25.39 -16.48 -10.58
N THR A 387 24.81 -17.23 -11.51
CA THR A 387 25.55 -18.22 -12.31
C THR A 387 26.23 -17.54 -13.50
N ALA A 388 27.50 -17.84 -13.74
CA ALA A 388 28.23 -17.36 -14.91
C ALA A 388 27.66 -17.97 -16.21
N PRO A 389 27.56 -17.19 -17.31
CA PRO A 389 27.01 -17.68 -18.57
C PRO A 389 27.79 -18.87 -19.16
N TYR A 390 27.11 -19.73 -19.91
CA TYR A 390 27.73 -20.85 -20.64
C TYR A 390 28.40 -20.41 -21.95
N LYS A 391 29.26 -19.39 -21.87
CA LYS A 391 30.03 -18.84 -23.00
C LYS A 391 31.40 -18.36 -22.51
N ASP A 392 32.40 -18.42 -23.39
CA ASP A 392 33.78 -18.02 -23.12
C ASP A 392 33.97 -16.55 -23.50
N GLY A 393 34.68 -15.78 -22.68
CA GLY A 393 34.98 -14.36 -22.93
C GLY A 393 34.79 -13.46 -21.71
N VAL A 394 34.78 -12.14 -21.92
CA VAL A 394 34.52 -11.14 -20.88
C VAL A 394 33.11 -10.58 -21.04
N PHE A 395 32.31 -10.63 -19.98
CA PHE A 395 30.90 -10.22 -19.99
C PHE A 395 30.61 -9.20 -18.89
N LYS A 396 29.62 -8.32 -19.12
CA LYS A 396 29.19 -7.33 -18.14
C LYS A 396 28.21 -7.95 -17.13
N LEU A 397 28.62 -7.99 -15.87
CA LEU A 397 27.70 -8.16 -14.75
C LEU A 397 27.15 -6.77 -14.39
N VAL A 398 25.84 -6.59 -14.54
CA VAL A 398 25.15 -5.35 -14.19
C VAL A 398 24.43 -5.55 -12.85
N VAL A 399 24.75 -4.70 -11.88
CA VAL A 399 24.16 -4.70 -10.53
C VAL A 399 23.30 -3.45 -10.34
N ARG A 400 22.03 -3.64 -10.00
CA ARG A 400 21.04 -2.56 -9.84
C ARG A 400 20.48 -2.55 -8.43
N ALA A 401 20.51 -1.40 -7.76
CA ALA A 401 19.91 -1.18 -6.45
C ALA A 401 18.65 -0.32 -6.59
N ASN A 402 17.50 -0.83 -6.17
CA ASN A 402 16.21 -0.13 -6.28
C ASN A 402 15.42 -0.22 -4.96
N LYS A 403 14.97 0.93 -4.45
CA LYS A 403 14.04 1.03 -3.32
C LYS A 403 13.25 2.34 -3.42
N GLY A 404 11.94 2.28 -3.63
CA GLY A 404 11.10 3.48 -3.52
C GLY A 404 11.18 4.05 -2.08
N PRO A 405 11.30 5.37 -1.89
CA PRO A 405 11.24 6.44 -2.90
C PRO A 405 12.61 6.93 -3.42
N TYR A 406 13.72 6.28 -3.04
CA TYR A 406 15.08 6.66 -3.45
C TYR A 406 15.28 6.64 -4.98
N SER A 407 16.24 7.42 -5.46
CA SER A 407 16.78 7.28 -6.82
C SER A 407 17.69 6.04 -6.90
N PRO A 408 17.53 5.16 -7.91
CA PRO A 408 18.24 3.88 -7.98
C PRO A 408 19.74 4.03 -8.30
N ALA A 409 20.52 3.01 -7.94
CA ALA A 409 21.93 2.89 -8.31
C ALA A 409 22.13 1.80 -9.38
N VAL A 410 23.12 1.97 -10.26
CA VAL A 410 23.58 0.95 -11.20
C VAL A 410 25.11 0.94 -11.22
N GLU A 411 25.71 -0.24 -11.14
CA GLU A 411 27.15 -0.44 -11.32
C GLU A 411 27.39 -1.62 -12.28
N GLU A 412 28.43 -1.53 -13.11
CA GLU A 412 28.85 -2.59 -14.01
C GLU A 412 30.23 -3.13 -13.60
N LYS A 413 30.39 -4.46 -13.56
CA LYS A 413 31.70 -5.12 -13.42
C LYS A 413 31.97 -6.02 -14.63
N PRO A 414 33.18 -6.01 -15.21
CA PRO A 414 33.59 -7.04 -16.15
C PRO A 414 33.88 -8.35 -15.40
N ILE A 415 33.33 -9.46 -15.88
CA ILE A 415 33.63 -10.82 -15.41
C ILE A 415 34.27 -11.58 -16.56
N LYS A 416 35.42 -12.22 -16.32
CA LYS A 416 36.05 -13.11 -17.29
C LYS A 416 35.57 -14.54 -17.05
N VAL A 417 34.89 -15.10 -18.05
CA VAL A 417 34.36 -16.46 -18.01
C VAL A 417 35.20 -17.36 -18.92
N THR A 418 35.76 -18.41 -18.34
CA THR A 418 36.63 -19.38 -19.02
C THR A 418 35.99 -20.78 -19.07
N LYS A 419 36.53 -21.66 -19.91
CA LYS A 419 36.23 -23.10 -19.87
C LYS A 419 37.08 -23.83 -18.83
N LYS A 420 36.46 -24.72 -18.05
CA LYS A 420 37.14 -25.62 -17.11
C LYS A 420 37.64 -26.90 -17.77
N GLY A 421 38.85 -27.35 -17.46
CA GLY A 421 39.28 -28.74 -17.67
C GLY A 421 38.89 -29.64 -16.49
N ASP A 422 38.23 -30.77 -16.72
CA ASP A 422 37.90 -31.74 -15.67
C ASP A 422 37.61 -33.14 -16.25
N PHE A 423 37.79 -34.19 -15.46
CA PHE A 423 37.39 -35.56 -15.83
C PHE A 423 37.03 -36.42 -14.61
N SER A 424 36.33 -37.52 -14.85
CA SER A 424 35.93 -38.49 -13.84
C SER A 424 36.36 -39.90 -14.26
N ILE A 425 36.84 -40.68 -13.29
CA ILE A 425 37.21 -42.09 -13.47
C ILE A 425 36.17 -42.95 -12.75
N ILE A 426 35.59 -43.91 -13.45
CA ILE A 426 34.68 -44.92 -12.89
C ILE A 426 35.46 -46.24 -12.77
N LEU A 427 35.63 -46.71 -11.54
CA LEU A 427 36.33 -47.94 -11.16
C LEU A 427 35.33 -48.91 -10.48
N PRO A 428 35.54 -50.23 -10.55
CA PRO A 428 34.89 -51.19 -9.66
C PRO A 428 35.53 -51.17 -8.27
N ASP A 429 34.81 -51.57 -7.21
CA ASP A 429 35.39 -51.60 -5.84
C ASP A 429 36.31 -52.82 -5.62
N VAL A 430 35.82 -54.01 -5.98
CA VAL A 430 36.50 -55.30 -5.84
C VAL A 430 36.30 -56.11 -7.10
N VAL A 431 37.37 -56.71 -7.62
CA VAL A 431 37.31 -57.62 -8.78
C VAL A 431 38.03 -58.92 -8.47
N ASN A 432 37.29 -60.02 -8.57
CA ASN A 432 37.85 -61.37 -8.49
C ASN A 432 38.56 -61.68 -9.81
N VAL A 433 39.79 -62.18 -9.77
CA VAL A 433 40.54 -62.67 -10.95
C VAL A 433 40.99 -64.10 -10.70
N ILE A 434 40.76 -65.00 -11.66
CA ILE A 434 41.12 -66.43 -11.57
C ILE A 434 42.56 -66.62 -12.07
N LEU A 435 43.38 -67.35 -11.31
CA LEU A 435 44.75 -67.70 -11.71
C LEU A 435 44.76 -68.55 -12.99
N ASP A 436 45.75 -68.31 -13.85
CA ASP A 436 45.92 -68.94 -15.17
C ASP A 436 44.78 -68.67 -16.18
N GLN A 437 43.88 -67.72 -15.90
CA GLN A 437 42.86 -67.25 -16.84
C GLN A 437 42.99 -65.75 -17.13
N PRO A 438 43.09 -65.32 -18.41
CA PRO A 438 43.15 -63.90 -18.75
C PRO A 438 41.78 -63.25 -18.54
N GLN A 439 41.70 -62.24 -17.67
CA GLN A 439 40.43 -61.60 -17.31
C GLN A 439 40.43 -60.10 -17.61
N GLU A 440 39.34 -59.61 -18.22
CA GLU A 440 39.20 -58.22 -18.65
C GLU A 440 38.29 -57.40 -17.74
N ILE A 441 38.75 -56.22 -17.33
CA ILE A 441 38.02 -55.25 -16.52
C ILE A 441 37.82 -53.99 -17.35
N ASN A 442 36.58 -53.50 -17.44
CA ASN A 442 36.27 -52.24 -18.13
C ASN A 442 36.28 -51.07 -17.15
N LEU A 443 37.32 -50.23 -17.22
CA LEU A 443 37.40 -48.95 -16.53
C LEU A 443 36.80 -47.87 -17.45
N THR A 444 36.07 -46.89 -16.94
CA THR A 444 35.47 -45.83 -17.79
C THR A 444 36.00 -44.45 -17.40
N LEU A 445 36.62 -43.77 -18.37
CA LEU A 445 37.05 -42.38 -18.25
C LEU A 445 36.02 -41.48 -18.94
N VAL A 446 35.56 -40.45 -18.24
CA VAL A 446 34.55 -39.48 -18.74
C VAL A 446 35.11 -38.07 -18.63
N ASN A 447 35.11 -37.30 -19.72
CA ASN A 447 35.40 -35.87 -19.65
C ASN A 447 34.18 -35.13 -19.08
N SER A 448 34.27 -34.75 -17.81
CA SER A 448 33.26 -33.99 -17.07
C SER A 448 33.54 -32.48 -17.07
N GLY A 449 34.52 -32.03 -17.86
CA GLY A 449 34.85 -30.63 -18.10
C GLY A 449 34.25 -30.07 -19.39
N GLN A 450 34.77 -28.90 -19.78
CA GLN A 450 34.30 -28.04 -20.87
C GLN A 450 35.37 -27.83 -21.96
N LEU A 451 36.57 -28.37 -21.74
CA LEU A 451 37.70 -28.40 -22.68
C LEU A 451 37.88 -29.81 -23.25
N ASP A 452 38.41 -29.88 -24.48
CA ASP A 452 38.96 -31.13 -25.01
C ASP A 452 40.20 -31.53 -24.17
N LEU A 453 40.32 -32.83 -23.88
CA LEU A 453 41.46 -33.40 -23.15
C LEU A 453 42.35 -34.19 -24.10
N GLU A 454 43.62 -33.83 -24.14
CA GLU A 454 44.67 -34.40 -24.98
C GLU A 454 45.68 -35.22 -24.17
N LYS A 455 46.39 -36.12 -24.87
CA LYS A 455 47.62 -36.78 -24.37
C LYS A 455 47.40 -37.45 -23.01
N ILE A 456 46.26 -38.13 -22.86
CA ILE A 456 45.83 -38.73 -21.62
C ILE A 456 46.67 -40.01 -21.38
N LYS A 457 47.50 -39.96 -20.34
CA LYS A 457 48.38 -41.06 -19.93
C LYS A 457 47.83 -41.74 -18.69
N ILE A 458 47.82 -43.07 -18.71
CA ILE A 458 47.26 -43.91 -17.66
C ILE A 458 48.42 -44.63 -16.99
N ARG A 459 48.59 -44.42 -15.68
CA ARG A 459 49.57 -45.10 -14.84
C ARG A 459 48.86 -46.04 -13.88
N VAL A 460 49.42 -47.22 -13.69
CA VAL A 460 48.97 -48.24 -12.74
C VAL A 460 50.09 -48.50 -11.74
N SER A 461 49.75 -48.66 -10.47
CA SER A 461 50.66 -49.08 -9.40
C SER A 461 49.98 -50.05 -8.44
N GLY A 462 50.78 -50.75 -7.62
CA GLY A 462 50.31 -51.79 -6.68
C GLY A 462 50.33 -53.23 -7.22
N ILE A 463 50.67 -53.42 -8.51
CA ILE A 463 50.86 -54.70 -9.19
C ILE A 463 52.06 -54.60 -10.14
N SER A 464 52.70 -55.73 -10.49
CA SER A 464 53.77 -55.73 -11.50
C SER A 464 53.22 -55.43 -12.89
N THR A 465 54.04 -54.82 -13.74
CA THR A 465 53.74 -54.56 -15.16
C THR A 465 53.45 -55.83 -15.95
N ASP A 466 53.96 -56.97 -15.49
CA ASP A 466 53.83 -58.27 -16.17
C ASP A 466 52.48 -58.94 -15.91
N PHE A 467 51.71 -58.44 -14.93
CA PHE A 467 50.40 -58.99 -14.55
C PHE A 467 49.21 -58.31 -15.26
N PHE A 468 49.42 -57.21 -15.99
CA PHE A 468 48.33 -56.48 -16.64
C PHE A 468 48.71 -55.87 -18.00
N ASN A 469 47.71 -55.64 -18.84
CA ASN A 469 47.81 -54.84 -20.06
C ASN A 469 46.64 -53.85 -20.15
N LEU A 470 46.86 -52.66 -20.71
CA LEU A 470 45.86 -51.59 -20.86
C LEU A 470 45.54 -51.36 -22.34
N ILE A 471 44.26 -51.44 -22.68
CA ILE A 471 43.76 -51.31 -24.05
C ILE A 471 42.68 -50.21 -24.10
N PRO A 472 42.96 -49.02 -24.66
CA PRO A 472 44.26 -48.52 -25.12
C PRO A 472 45.17 -48.08 -23.95
N PRO A 473 46.50 -48.00 -24.16
CA PRO A 473 47.44 -47.55 -23.12
C PRO A 473 47.48 -46.02 -22.96
N GLU A 474 47.21 -45.27 -24.03
CA GLU A 474 47.06 -43.80 -24.02
C GLU A 474 45.81 -43.39 -24.82
N ILE A 475 45.19 -42.26 -24.46
CA ILE A 475 44.05 -41.71 -25.19
C ILE A 475 44.44 -40.33 -25.73
N ASN A 476 44.48 -40.21 -27.06
CA ASN A 476 44.97 -39.00 -27.74
C ASN A 476 44.04 -37.78 -27.55
N LEU A 477 42.73 -38.00 -27.56
CA LEU A 477 41.69 -36.98 -27.45
C LEU A 477 40.44 -37.54 -26.75
N LEU A 478 39.83 -36.73 -25.87
CA LEU A 478 38.54 -36.98 -25.23
C LEU A 478 37.74 -35.68 -25.12
N LYS A 479 36.64 -35.57 -25.86
CA LYS A 479 35.81 -34.35 -25.93
C LYS A 479 34.89 -34.19 -24.71
N PRO A 480 34.40 -32.97 -24.38
CA PRO A 480 33.41 -32.76 -23.32
C PRO A 480 32.21 -33.72 -23.41
N ASN A 481 31.85 -34.34 -22.28
CA ASN A 481 30.87 -35.42 -22.15
C ASN A 481 31.16 -36.71 -22.94
N GLU A 482 32.31 -36.83 -23.60
CA GLU A 482 32.74 -38.10 -24.20
C GLU A 482 33.23 -39.06 -23.11
N GLN A 483 32.90 -40.34 -23.29
CA GLN A 483 33.39 -41.44 -22.45
C GLN A 483 34.22 -42.42 -23.27
N LYS A 484 35.34 -42.88 -22.71
CA LYS A 484 36.15 -43.98 -23.27
C LYS A 484 36.23 -45.10 -22.24
N LYS A 485 36.07 -46.32 -22.72
CA LYS A 485 36.37 -47.53 -21.96
C LYS A 485 37.84 -47.88 -22.16
N ILE A 486 38.50 -48.19 -21.06
CA ILE A 486 39.86 -48.71 -21.01
C ILE A 486 39.72 -50.14 -20.49
N THR A 487 40.06 -51.11 -21.33
CA THR A 487 40.05 -52.52 -20.94
C THR A 487 41.39 -52.86 -20.31
N MET A 488 41.36 -53.18 -19.01
CA MET A 488 42.51 -53.68 -18.27
C MET A 488 42.45 -55.20 -18.25
N ARG A 489 43.32 -55.87 -19.01
CA ARG A 489 43.42 -57.33 -19.06
C ARG A 489 44.46 -57.79 -18.04
N PHE A 490 44.03 -58.55 -17.04
CA PHE A 490 44.91 -59.21 -16.08
C PHE A 490 45.36 -60.57 -16.60
N MET A 491 46.61 -60.92 -16.35
CA MET A 491 47.25 -62.16 -16.76
C MET A 491 48.17 -62.66 -15.63
N PHE A 492 47.56 -63.09 -14.52
CA PHE A 492 48.28 -63.80 -13.47
C PHE A 492 48.50 -65.25 -13.91
N THR A 493 49.75 -65.61 -14.18
CA THR A 493 50.17 -67.00 -14.42
C THR A 493 50.80 -67.59 -13.16
N SER A 494 50.61 -68.89 -12.93
CA SER A 494 51.24 -69.63 -11.83
C SER A 494 52.78 -69.51 -11.89
N GLU A 495 53.36 -69.48 -13.08
CA GLU A 495 54.81 -69.29 -13.31
C GLU A 495 55.33 -67.95 -12.78
N ASN A 496 54.62 -66.85 -13.04
CA ASN A 496 55.01 -65.52 -12.57
C ASN A 496 54.66 -65.27 -11.09
N CYS A 497 53.85 -66.14 -10.47
CA CYS A 497 53.40 -66.01 -9.08
C CYS A 497 54.30 -66.70 -8.04
N GLY A 498 54.82 -67.88 -8.37
CA GLY A 498 55.55 -68.73 -7.42
C GLY A 498 54.78 -68.95 -6.10
N GLU A 499 55.49 -69.10 -4.99
CA GLU A 499 54.90 -69.27 -3.65
C GLU A 499 54.41 -67.97 -2.98
N LYS A 500 54.42 -66.81 -3.67
CA LYS A 500 54.35 -65.47 -3.04
C LYS A 500 53.27 -64.53 -3.56
N CYS A 501 52.37 -64.98 -4.43
CA CYS A 501 51.24 -64.13 -4.86
C CYS A 501 50.27 -63.85 -3.70
N SER A 502 49.93 -62.56 -3.51
CA SER A 502 49.02 -62.10 -2.47
C SER A 502 47.57 -62.42 -2.84
N GLN A 503 46.74 -62.81 -1.86
CA GLN A 503 45.32 -63.05 -2.12
C GLN A 503 44.56 -61.76 -2.52
N TYR A 504 45.08 -60.60 -2.14
CA TYR A 504 44.53 -59.28 -2.46
C TYR A 504 45.63 -58.33 -2.92
N TYR A 505 45.38 -57.59 -4.01
CA TYR A 505 46.22 -56.52 -4.52
C TYR A 505 45.42 -55.21 -4.55
N LEU A 506 45.96 -54.14 -3.96
CA LEU A 506 45.38 -52.80 -4.07
C LEU A 506 45.92 -52.12 -5.34
N VAL A 507 45.16 -52.20 -6.42
CA VAL A 507 45.51 -51.57 -7.71
C VAL A 507 45.15 -50.10 -7.63
N SER A 508 46.13 -49.22 -7.84
CA SER A 508 45.93 -47.78 -7.88
C SER A 508 46.11 -47.27 -9.30
N LEU A 509 45.12 -46.52 -9.80
CA LEU A 509 45.13 -45.89 -11.12
C LEU A 509 45.37 -44.39 -10.96
N GLY A 510 46.38 -43.85 -11.64
CA GLY A 510 46.62 -42.42 -11.79
C GLY A 510 46.50 -42.02 -13.26
N VAL A 511 45.61 -41.11 -13.58
CA VAL A 511 45.41 -40.59 -14.94
C VAL A 511 45.89 -39.14 -15.00
N GLU A 512 46.79 -38.85 -15.93
CA GLU A 512 47.26 -37.51 -16.24
C GLU A 512 46.74 -37.10 -17.63
N ALA A 513 46.11 -35.94 -17.74
CA ALA A 513 45.62 -35.38 -19.00
C ALA A 513 46.12 -33.94 -19.18
N THR A 514 46.26 -33.51 -20.43
CA THR A 514 46.53 -32.11 -20.77
C THR A 514 45.28 -31.51 -21.39
N THR A 515 44.82 -30.34 -20.93
CA THR A 515 43.70 -29.65 -21.59
C THR A 515 44.14 -29.06 -22.93
N SER A 516 43.20 -28.74 -23.82
CA SER A 516 43.49 -28.00 -25.06
C SER A 516 44.05 -26.58 -24.83
N LEU A 517 44.17 -26.11 -23.58
CA LEU A 517 44.85 -24.87 -23.19
C LEU A 517 46.27 -25.11 -22.61
N GLY A 518 46.75 -26.35 -22.59
CA GLY A 518 48.07 -26.74 -22.10
C GLY A 518 48.18 -27.02 -20.59
N GLU A 519 47.08 -26.85 -19.84
CA GLU A 519 47.03 -27.14 -18.40
C GLU A 519 47.10 -28.66 -18.16
N LYS A 520 47.89 -29.09 -17.17
CA LYS A 520 47.97 -30.50 -16.77
C LYS A 520 47.05 -30.78 -15.58
N ILE A 521 46.06 -31.64 -15.79
CA ILE A 521 45.14 -32.10 -14.75
C ILE A 521 45.36 -33.59 -14.46
N SER A 522 45.27 -33.98 -13.19
CA SER A 522 45.52 -35.35 -12.75
C SER A 522 44.51 -35.77 -11.69
N LYS A 523 44.04 -37.01 -11.78
CA LYS A 523 43.20 -37.67 -10.77
C LYS A 523 43.54 -39.15 -10.70
N GLY A 524 43.23 -39.77 -9.57
CA GLY A 524 43.36 -41.20 -9.39
C GLY A 524 42.28 -41.79 -8.49
N GLY A 525 42.32 -43.11 -8.40
CA GLY A 525 41.48 -43.92 -7.52
C GLY A 525 42.09 -45.31 -7.41
N SER A 526 41.57 -46.15 -6.52
CA SER A 526 42.08 -47.50 -6.32
C SER A 526 40.96 -48.52 -6.16
N PHE A 527 41.26 -49.78 -6.49
CA PHE A 527 40.36 -50.92 -6.39
C PHE A 527 41.10 -52.18 -5.94
N THR A 528 40.37 -53.13 -5.36
CA THR A 528 40.99 -54.37 -4.86
C THR A 528 40.82 -55.49 -5.87
N VAL A 529 41.93 -56.05 -6.36
CA VAL A 529 41.93 -57.32 -7.10
C VAL A 529 42.08 -58.46 -6.11
N LYS A 530 41.14 -59.40 -6.11
CA LYS A 530 41.17 -60.63 -5.32
C LYS A 530 41.55 -61.81 -6.20
N LEU A 531 42.66 -62.46 -5.89
CA LEU A 531 43.12 -63.64 -6.64
C LEU A 531 42.37 -64.90 -6.18
N LEU A 532 41.86 -65.69 -7.13
CA LEU A 532 41.19 -66.96 -6.92
C LEU A 532 42.02 -68.12 -7.52
N PRO A 533 42.01 -69.31 -6.91
CA PRO A 533 42.76 -70.48 -7.41
C PRO A 533 42.21 -70.97 -8.76
N PRO A 534 43.03 -71.68 -9.56
CA PRO A 534 42.64 -72.15 -10.88
C PRO A 534 41.58 -73.25 -10.77
N GLN A 535 40.57 -73.18 -11.64
CA GLN A 535 39.51 -74.19 -11.69
C GLN A 535 40.01 -75.47 -12.38
N LYS A 536 39.95 -76.60 -11.68
CA LYS A 536 40.05 -77.93 -12.32
C LYS A 536 38.75 -78.25 -13.06
N PRO A 537 38.81 -78.97 -14.19
CA PRO A 537 37.60 -79.46 -14.86
C PRO A 537 36.88 -80.51 -14.01
N GLU A 538 35.55 -80.53 -14.06
CA GLU A 538 34.70 -81.51 -13.37
C GLU A 538 34.48 -82.75 -14.24
N GLU A 539 34.80 -83.94 -13.71
CA GLU A 539 34.27 -85.21 -14.21
C GLU A 539 32.96 -85.57 -13.49
N LYS A 540 32.09 -86.32 -14.16
CA LYS A 540 30.76 -86.69 -13.65
C LYS A 540 30.78 -88.07 -13.00
N GLU A 541 30.13 -88.21 -11.85
CA GLU A 541 29.56 -89.49 -11.41
C GLU A 541 28.12 -89.29 -10.88
N GLU A 542 27.31 -90.34 -10.97
CA GLU A 542 25.93 -90.41 -10.48
C GLU A 542 25.87 -91.26 -9.18
N GLY A 543 24.79 -91.18 -8.38
CA GLY A 543 24.44 -92.34 -7.52
C GLY A 543 24.24 -92.17 -5.99
N GLN A 544 23.43 -91.19 -5.55
CA GLN A 544 22.51 -91.30 -4.39
C GLN A 544 23.01 -91.43 -2.91
N LEU A 545 22.50 -90.49 -2.10
CA LEU A 545 22.00 -90.59 -0.71
C LEU A 545 22.89 -91.18 0.43
N ASN A 546 23.18 -90.32 1.43
CA ASN A 546 22.35 -90.29 2.64
C ASN A 546 22.45 -88.99 3.49
N LEU A 547 21.57 -88.88 4.49
CA LEU A 547 21.32 -87.75 5.40
C LEU A 547 22.34 -87.72 6.59
N LYS A 548 22.58 -86.67 7.41
CA LYS A 548 21.92 -85.36 7.68
C LYS A 548 22.82 -84.43 8.54
N LEU A 549 22.79 -83.10 8.30
CA LEU A 549 22.97 -81.96 9.26
C LEU A 549 24.28 -81.81 10.09
N PRO A 550 24.60 -80.62 10.68
CA PRO A 550 24.35 -79.23 10.23
C PRO A 550 25.55 -78.25 10.41
N SER A 551 25.50 -77.08 9.77
CA SER A 551 25.67 -75.75 10.44
C SER A 551 25.44 -74.59 9.45
N LEU A 552 25.39 -73.34 9.94
CA LEU A 552 24.89 -72.14 9.24
C LEU A 552 25.97 -71.32 8.50
N THR A 553 25.48 -70.38 7.67
CA THR A 553 26.15 -69.30 6.90
C THR A 553 26.53 -69.64 5.45
N GLY A 554 26.24 -68.80 4.43
CA GLY A 554 25.38 -67.60 4.41
C GLY A 554 25.47 -66.82 3.08
N LEU A 555 24.33 -66.51 2.45
CA LEU A 555 24.17 -65.96 1.08
C LEU A 555 24.69 -66.93 -0.03
N PHE A 556 24.28 -66.87 -1.30
CA PHE A 556 23.32 -66.02 -2.03
C PHE A 556 22.08 -66.89 -2.44
N VAL A 557 21.21 -66.70 -3.46
CA VAL A 557 21.05 -65.77 -4.60
C VAL A 557 19.53 -65.59 -4.86
N LEU A 558 19.11 -64.52 -5.56
CA LEU A 558 17.79 -64.39 -6.19
C LEU A 558 17.92 -64.35 -7.73
N PRO A 559 17.24 -65.22 -8.50
CA PRO A 559 17.18 -65.11 -9.95
C PRO A 559 16.20 -64.03 -10.42
N LYS A 560 16.39 -63.53 -11.64
CA LYS A 560 15.57 -62.48 -12.27
C LYS A 560 14.12 -62.91 -12.48
N SER A 561 13.18 -62.00 -12.24
CA SER A 561 12.29 -61.50 -13.32
C SER A 561 11.50 -60.25 -12.91
N LEU A 562 10.96 -59.57 -13.92
CA LEU A 562 9.72 -58.76 -13.91
C LEU A 562 9.60 -57.50 -13.02
N ASN A 563 9.71 -56.37 -13.74
CA ASN A 563 8.61 -55.40 -13.98
C ASN A 563 8.68 -54.02 -13.29
N ASN A 564 8.29 -53.00 -14.05
CA ASN A 564 8.53 -51.57 -13.82
C ASN A 564 7.33 -50.84 -13.19
N GLN A 565 6.80 -51.35 -12.07
CA GLN A 565 5.64 -50.75 -11.38
C GLN A 565 5.78 -50.57 -9.86
N THR A 566 6.79 -51.16 -9.21
CA THR A 566 6.91 -51.14 -7.73
C THR A 566 7.33 -49.79 -7.15
N ASN A 567 8.16 -49.01 -7.86
CA ASN A 567 8.65 -47.72 -7.35
C ASN A 567 7.55 -46.68 -7.12
N LEU A 568 6.48 -46.67 -7.94
CA LEU A 568 5.37 -45.73 -7.76
C LEU A 568 4.59 -46.03 -6.47
N MET A 569 4.32 -47.31 -6.19
CA MET A 569 3.63 -47.74 -4.97
C MET A 569 4.46 -47.48 -3.71
N ILE A 570 5.80 -47.59 -3.77
CA ILE A 570 6.68 -47.28 -2.64
C ILE A 570 6.68 -45.77 -2.35
N VAL A 571 6.76 -44.92 -3.38
CA VAL A 571 6.68 -43.44 -3.20
C VAL A 571 5.30 -43.05 -2.63
N VAL A 572 4.21 -43.62 -3.16
CA VAL A 572 2.86 -43.37 -2.62
C VAL A 572 2.71 -43.88 -1.18
N ALA A 573 3.26 -45.05 -0.84
CA ALA A 573 3.23 -45.58 0.53
C ALA A 573 4.04 -44.71 1.51
N VAL A 574 5.20 -44.19 1.11
CA VAL A 574 6.00 -43.25 1.91
C VAL A 574 5.27 -41.92 2.09
N ILE A 575 4.65 -41.38 1.04
CA ILE A 575 3.83 -40.15 1.13
C ILE A 575 2.62 -40.39 2.06
N LEU A 576 1.92 -41.52 1.95
CA LEU A 576 0.81 -41.88 2.84
C LEU A 576 1.27 -42.09 4.29
N LEU A 577 2.47 -42.63 4.53
CA LEU A 577 3.06 -42.72 5.87
C LEU A 577 3.40 -41.34 6.45
N VAL A 578 3.98 -40.44 5.66
CA VAL A 578 4.24 -39.05 6.08
C VAL A 578 2.94 -38.32 6.39
N VAL A 579 1.90 -38.45 5.54
CA VAL A 579 0.56 -37.89 5.79
C VAL A 579 -0.10 -38.53 7.02
N ALA A 580 0.06 -39.83 7.27
CA ALA A 580 -0.46 -40.52 8.45
C ALA A 580 0.27 -40.15 9.76
N VAL A 581 1.56 -39.80 9.69
CA VAL A 581 2.32 -39.25 10.82
C VAL A 581 1.89 -37.81 11.12
N ILE A 582 1.78 -36.97 10.09
CA ILE A 582 1.29 -35.59 10.22
C ILE A 582 -0.15 -35.56 10.78
N SER A 583 -1.05 -36.42 10.30
CA SER A 583 -2.44 -36.49 10.80
C SER A 583 -2.58 -37.07 12.22
N LYS A 584 -1.54 -37.74 12.75
CA LYS A 584 -1.48 -38.19 14.15
C LYS A 584 -0.84 -37.20 15.12
N MET A 585 -0.20 -36.13 14.64
CA MET A 585 0.23 -35.04 15.51
C MET A 585 -0.99 -34.25 16.01
N LYS A 586 -1.42 -34.56 17.24
CA LYS A 586 -2.50 -33.83 17.93
C LYS A 586 -2.10 -32.38 18.20
N ILE A 587 -2.37 -31.49 17.24
CA ILE A 587 -2.42 -30.05 17.48
C ILE A 587 -3.44 -29.81 18.60
N PRO A 588 -3.06 -29.19 19.74
CA PRO A 588 -4.02 -28.90 20.80
C PRO A 588 -5.03 -27.87 20.28
N ARG A 589 -6.32 -28.23 20.28
CA ARG A 589 -7.42 -27.32 19.89
C ARG A 589 -7.34 -26.05 20.74
N ARG A 590 -6.96 -24.93 20.11
CA ARG A 590 -7.02 -23.61 20.73
C ARG A 590 -8.50 -23.30 20.98
N ARG A 591 -8.92 -23.27 22.25
CA ARG A 591 -10.29 -22.89 22.64
C ARG A 591 -10.62 -21.52 22.07
N GLU A 592 -11.87 -21.32 21.68
CA GLU A 592 -12.44 -20.00 21.44
C GLU A 592 -12.39 -19.20 22.75
N GLY A 593 -11.38 -18.32 22.84
CA GLY A 593 -11.16 -17.44 23.98
C GLY A 593 -11.98 -16.17 23.79
N LYS A 594 -12.96 -15.96 24.67
CA LYS A 594 -13.84 -14.78 24.71
C LYS A 594 -13.05 -13.47 24.57
N SER A 595 -13.66 -12.49 23.90
CA SER A 595 -13.16 -11.12 23.84
C SER A 595 -12.87 -10.57 25.24
N LEU A 596 -11.65 -10.08 25.44
CA LEU A 596 -11.23 -9.37 26.65
C LEU A 596 -10.56 -8.06 26.25
N SER A 597 -11.02 -6.96 26.84
CA SER A 597 -10.68 -5.61 26.42
C SER A 597 -9.27 -5.20 26.84
N TYR A 598 -8.50 -4.68 25.88
CA TYR A 598 -7.13 -4.20 26.09
C TYR A 598 -7.11 -2.81 26.77
N ARG A 599 -7.62 -2.71 28.01
CA ARG A 599 -7.79 -1.40 28.69
C ARG A 599 -7.44 -1.35 30.19
N SER A 600 -6.47 -2.16 30.66
CA SER A 600 -6.05 -2.14 32.08
C SER A 600 -4.54 -2.27 32.39
N PHE A 601 -3.74 -2.90 31.53
CA PHE A 601 -2.41 -3.38 31.95
C PHE A 601 -1.25 -2.37 31.95
N ASN A 602 -1.42 -1.15 31.42
CA ASN A 602 -0.32 -0.19 31.25
C ASN A 602 -0.10 0.78 32.46
N LYS A 603 -0.90 0.67 33.54
CA LYS A 603 -0.75 1.54 34.73
C LYS A 603 0.24 1.02 35.79
N SER A 604 0.60 -0.26 35.79
CA SER A 604 1.44 -0.86 36.85
C SER A 604 2.95 -0.68 36.65
N LEU A 605 3.45 -0.64 35.41
CA LEU A 605 4.88 -0.44 35.13
C LEU A 605 5.34 1.00 35.42
N ILE A 606 4.58 2.00 34.93
CA ILE A 606 4.90 3.42 35.12
C ILE A 606 4.90 3.80 36.61
N GLY A 607 4.07 3.14 37.42
CA GLY A 607 4.02 3.32 38.89
C GLY A 607 5.25 2.80 39.64
N ARG A 608 6.01 1.84 39.09
CA ARG A 608 7.26 1.35 39.69
C ARG A 608 8.45 2.24 39.32
N ILE A 609 8.61 2.58 38.04
CA ILE A 609 9.76 3.39 37.56
C ILE A 609 9.78 4.77 38.23
N LYS A 610 8.60 5.39 38.47
CA LYS A 610 8.51 6.67 39.21
C LYS A 610 8.88 6.59 40.70
N LYS A 611 9.13 5.41 41.28
CA LYS A 611 9.45 5.24 42.70
C LYS A 611 10.95 5.04 43.00
N GLU A 612 11.76 4.69 42.01
CA GLU A 612 13.22 4.56 42.18
C GLU A 612 13.98 5.85 41.82
N VAL A 613 13.42 6.70 40.94
CA VAL A 613 14.01 7.99 40.50
C VAL A 613 13.78 9.14 41.51
N LYS A 614 13.23 8.85 42.71
CA LYS A 614 13.13 9.78 43.85
C LYS A 614 13.78 9.22 45.12
N GLY A 615 14.75 8.31 44.96
CA GLY A 615 15.40 7.56 46.05
C GLY A 615 16.93 7.48 45.96
N LYS A 616 17.57 8.43 45.27
CA LYS A 616 19.02 8.70 45.24
C LYS A 616 19.25 10.19 45.07
#